data_AF-A0A8T5XWK5-F1
#
_entry.id   AF-A0A8T5XWK5-F1
#
_cell.length_a   1.000
_cell.length_b   1.000
_cell.length_c   1.000
_cell.angle_alpha   90.00
_cell.angle_beta   90.00
_cell.angle_gamma   90.00
#
_symmetry.space_group_name_H-M   'P 1'
#
loop_
_entity.id
_entity.type
_entity.pdbx_description
1 polymer ?
#
loop_
_entity_poly.entity_id
_entity_poly.type
_entity_poly.pdbx_seq_one_letter_code
_entity_poly.pdbx_strand_id
1 'polypeptide(L)'
;MWGNQEDQKWLTKLIKRYISVNKKSENKEKSTIPDFSTVEGVKKILNNSGFKNMEVYKEENKVIYKDKNEWWQEMWSNAARNILEKIDSLGKNEIEEFKKEVFNELEKFRCEEGFCFRMPVIYALGTK
;
A
#
# COMPACT_ATOMS: atom_id res chain seq x y z
N MET A 1 -0.42 1.98 4.26
CA MET A 1 -0.27 1.01 3.15
C MET A 1 -1.22 -0.14 3.43
N TRP A 2 -1.95 -0.57 2.40
CA TRP A 2 -2.92 -1.65 2.49
C TRP A 2 -2.21 -3.00 2.47
N GLY A 3 -2.31 -3.79 3.54
CA GLY A 3 -1.80 -5.16 3.57
C GLY A 3 -0.29 -5.33 3.44
N ASN A 4 0.17 -6.59 3.44
CA ASN A 4 1.54 -6.95 3.07
C ASN A 4 1.61 -7.21 1.56
N GLN A 5 2.04 -6.20 0.79
CA GLN A 5 2.14 -6.26 -0.66
C GLN A 5 3.61 -6.37 -1.09
N GLU A 6 4.03 -7.59 -1.44
CA GLU A 6 5.41 -7.89 -1.84
C GLU A 6 5.86 -7.01 -3.02
N ASP A 7 4.99 -6.86 -4.02
CA ASP A 7 5.25 -6.10 -5.23
C ASP A 7 5.30 -4.57 -5.00
N GLN A 8 5.02 -4.08 -3.78
CA GLN A 8 5.13 -2.66 -3.39
C GLN A 8 6.27 -2.37 -2.42
N LYS A 9 7.09 -3.36 -2.04
CA LYS A 9 8.22 -3.14 -1.14
C LYS A 9 9.24 -2.14 -1.69
N TRP A 10 9.41 -2.08 -3.01
CA TRP A 10 10.30 -1.11 -3.67
C TRP A 10 9.83 0.33 -3.44
N LEU A 11 8.52 0.58 -3.52
CA LEU A 11 7.93 1.91 -3.35
C LEU A 11 8.16 2.41 -1.92
N THR A 12 8.04 1.52 -0.93
CA THR A 12 8.36 1.87 0.47
C THR A 12 9.82 2.29 0.64
N LYS A 13 10.75 1.59 -0.01
CA LYS A 13 12.18 1.94 0.04
C LYS A 13 12.41 3.30 -0.62
N LEU A 14 11.79 3.54 -1.76
CA LEU A 14 11.88 4.81 -2.49
C LEU A 14 11.31 5.97 -1.66
N ILE A 15 10.10 5.85 -1.13
CA ILE A 15 9.46 6.85 -0.25
C ILE A 15 10.36 7.18 0.93
N LYS A 16 10.97 6.17 1.56
CA LYS A 16 11.88 6.40 2.68
C LYS A 16 13.07 7.25 2.28
N ARG A 17 13.60 7.17 1.07
CA ARG A 17 14.74 8.03 0.68
C ARG A 17 14.37 9.51 0.68
N TYR A 18 13.14 9.84 0.26
CA TYR A 18 12.65 11.22 0.19
C TYR A 18 12.16 11.74 1.55
N ILE A 19 11.48 10.91 2.34
CA ILE A 19 10.84 11.34 3.59
C ILE A 19 11.73 11.17 4.83
N SER A 20 12.82 10.39 4.76
CA SER A 20 13.71 10.16 5.93
C SER A 20 14.52 11.37 6.40
N VAL A 21 14.24 12.57 5.90
CA VAL A 21 14.84 13.82 6.41
C VAL A 21 14.25 14.24 7.77
N ASN A 22 13.12 13.68 8.23
CA ASN A 22 12.50 14.09 9.51
C ASN A 22 12.01 12.93 10.38
N LYS A 23 12.92 12.12 10.95
CA LYS A 23 12.58 11.38 12.19
C LYS A 23 13.67 11.50 13.25
N LYS A 24 13.43 12.42 14.21
CA LYS A 24 13.74 12.14 15.62
C LYS A 24 13.01 10.85 16.00
N SER A 25 13.71 9.98 16.71
CA SER A 25 13.26 8.69 17.21
C SER A 25 11.87 8.74 17.85
N GLU A 26 10.88 8.17 17.17
CA GLU A 26 9.60 7.84 17.80
C GLU A 26 9.78 6.53 18.57
N ASN A 27 9.62 6.59 19.89
CA ASN A 27 9.50 5.42 20.74
C ASN A 27 8.38 4.53 20.20
N LYS A 28 8.69 3.25 19.95
CA LYS A 28 7.70 2.25 19.54
C LYS A 28 6.79 1.91 20.71
N GLU A 29 5.82 2.77 21.02
CA GLU A 29 4.64 2.35 21.76
C GLU A 29 3.92 1.26 20.96
N LYS A 30 3.41 0.23 21.67
CA LYS A 30 2.58 -0.81 21.06
C LYS A 30 1.35 -0.13 20.45
N SER A 31 1.31 -0.08 19.12
CA SER A 31 0.17 0.42 18.36
C SER A 31 -1.12 -0.26 18.81
N THR A 32 -2.09 0.53 19.27
CA THR A 32 -3.48 0.12 19.55
C THR A 32 -4.31 -0.05 18.27
N ILE A 33 -3.72 0.24 17.11
CA ILE A 33 -4.39 0.18 15.81
C ILE A 33 -4.73 -1.28 15.47
N PRO A 34 -6.00 -1.58 15.15
CA PRO A 34 -6.40 -2.91 14.70
C PRO A 34 -5.62 -3.35 13.46
N ASP A 35 -5.14 -4.59 13.46
CA ASP A 35 -4.41 -5.16 12.32
C ASP A 35 -5.38 -5.75 11.28
N PHE A 36 -5.63 -5.00 10.21
CA PHE A 36 -6.41 -5.47 9.05
C PHE A 36 -5.54 -6.11 7.95
N SER A 37 -4.23 -6.26 8.17
CA SER A 37 -3.30 -6.74 7.14
C SER A 37 -3.11 -8.26 7.11
N THR A 38 -3.62 -8.95 8.13
CA THR A 38 -3.49 -10.41 8.30
C THR A 38 -4.86 -11.06 8.51
N VAL A 39 -4.99 -12.32 8.08
CA VAL A 39 -6.23 -13.10 8.30
C VAL A 39 -6.52 -13.22 9.78
N GLU A 40 -5.49 -13.45 10.60
CA GLU A 40 -5.57 -13.57 12.05
C GLU A 40 -6.00 -12.26 12.70
N GLY A 41 -5.43 -11.14 12.23
CA GLY A 41 -5.80 -9.79 12.68
C GLY A 41 -7.27 -9.49 12.42
N VAL A 42 -7.73 -9.72 11.19
CA VAL A 42 -9.15 -9.54 10.81
C VAL A 42 -10.07 -10.45 11.61
N LYS A 43 -9.73 -11.75 11.75
CA LYS A 43 -10.51 -12.70 12.59
C LYS A 43 -10.63 -12.21 14.02
N LYS A 44 -9.54 -11.70 14.61
CA LYS A 44 -9.54 -11.19 15.99
C LYS A 44 -10.44 -9.97 16.14
N ILE A 45 -10.38 -9.04 15.19
CA ILE A 45 -11.19 -7.82 15.19
C ILE A 45 -12.69 -8.16 15.13
N LEU A 46 -13.07 -9.05 14.21
CA LEU A 46 -14.47 -9.41 14.02
C LEU A 46 -15.02 -10.25 15.19
N ASN A 47 -14.24 -11.18 15.74
CA ASN A 47 -14.59 -11.92 16.96
C ASN A 47 -14.84 -10.96 18.13
N ASN A 48 -13.93 -10.02 18.36
CA ASN A 48 -14.06 -9.03 19.44
C ASN A 48 -15.27 -8.10 19.24
N SER A 49 -15.75 -7.98 18.00
CA SER A 49 -16.93 -7.19 17.64
C SER A 49 -18.25 -7.98 17.72
N GLY A 50 -18.19 -9.24 18.16
CA GLY A 50 -19.35 -10.10 18.38
C GLY A 50 -19.85 -10.88 17.15
N PHE A 51 -19.13 -10.83 16.03
CA PHE A 51 -19.48 -11.62 14.85
C PHE A 51 -19.24 -13.12 15.11
N LYS A 52 -20.08 -13.96 14.52
CA LYS A 52 -20.08 -15.42 14.61
C LYS A 52 -20.11 -16.04 13.22
N ASN A 53 -19.90 -17.36 13.15
CA ASN A 53 -19.89 -18.14 11.91
C ASN A 53 -18.99 -17.51 10.84
N MET A 54 -17.79 -17.10 11.26
CA MET A 54 -16.93 -16.29 10.41
C MET A 54 -16.05 -17.15 9.51
N GLU A 55 -16.03 -16.78 8.25
CA GLU A 55 -15.08 -17.25 7.27
C GLU A 55 -14.17 -16.08 6.88
N VAL A 56 -12.87 -16.22 7.13
CA VAL A 56 -11.89 -15.21 6.74
C VAL A 56 -10.75 -15.93 6.02
N TYR A 57 -10.54 -15.53 4.78
CA TYR A 57 -9.53 -16.11 3.90
C TYR A 57 -8.83 -15.01 3.10
N LYS A 58 -7.70 -15.38 2.50
CA LYS A 58 -6.89 -14.50 1.66
C LYS A 58 -6.82 -15.09 0.27
N GLU A 59 -7.04 -14.26 -0.73
CA GLU A 59 -6.82 -14.60 -2.13
C GLU A 59 -5.76 -13.68 -2.73
N GLU A 60 -4.99 -14.22 -3.67
CA GLU A 60 -4.05 -13.43 -4.46
C GLU A 60 -4.77 -12.95 -5.72
N ASN A 61 -5.01 -11.66 -5.80
CA ASN A 61 -5.59 -11.02 -6.98
C ASN A 61 -4.51 -10.33 -7.82
N LYS A 62 -4.87 -9.94 -9.04
CA LYS A 62 -4.02 -9.18 -9.95
C LYS A 62 -4.65 -7.83 -10.21
N VAL A 63 -3.86 -6.77 -10.05
CA VAL A 63 -4.22 -5.43 -10.51
C VAL A 63 -3.38 -5.10 -11.73
N ILE A 64 -4.01 -4.56 -12.76
CA ILE A 64 -3.36 -4.21 -14.02
C ILE A 64 -3.62 -2.73 -14.26
N TYR A 65 -2.55 -1.99 -14.47
CA TYR A 65 -2.60 -0.61 -14.95
C TYR A 65 -2.14 -0.60 -16.41
N LYS A 66 -2.94 -0.01 -17.29
CA LYS A 66 -2.65 0.16 -18.71
C LYS A 66 -1.31 0.85 -18.94
N ASP A 67 -1.00 1.87 -18.16
CA ASP A 67 0.26 2.61 -18.26
C ASP A 67 0.72 3.21 -16.92
N LYS A 68 1.93 3.79 -16.92
CA LYS A 68 2.53 4.41 -15.74
C LYS A 68 1.75 5.62 -15.25
N ASN A 69 1.08 6.35 -16.13
CA ASN A 69 0.28 7.51 -15.75
C ASN A 69 -0.99 7.06 -15.03
N GLU A 70 -1.64 6.00 -15.47
CA GLU A 70 -2.78 5.41 -14.75
C GLU A 70 -2.37 4.98 -13.34
N TRP A 71 -1.26 4.25 -13.21
CA TRP A 71 -0.72 3.89 -11.89
C TRP A 71 -0.45 5.13 -11.02
N TRP A 72 0.16 6.17 -11.61
CA TRP A 72 0.45 7.42 -10.91
C TRP A 72 -0.80 8.13 -10.41
N GLN A 73 -1.84 8.19 -11.25
CA GLN A 73 -3.13 8.78 -10.85
C GLN A 73 -3.80 7.99 -9.73
N GLU A 74 -3.78 6.65 -9.77
CA GLU A 74 -4.33 5.82 -8.70
C GLU A 74 -3.61 6.04 -7.36
N MET A 75 -2.29 6.22 -7.40
CA MET A 75 -1.55 6.57 -6.19
C MET A 75 -1.92 7.95 -5.63
N TRP A 76 -2.22 8.91 -6.49
CA TRP A 76 -2.64 10.26 -6.10
C TRP A 76 -4.10 10.33 -5.62
N SER A 77 -4.99 9.48 -6.12
CA SER A 77 -6.41 9.50 -5.80
C SER A 77 -6.77 8.65 -4.59
N ASN A 78 -6.16 7.46 -4.46
CA ASN A 78 -6.67 6.41 -3.56
C ASN A 78 -5.59 5.83 -2.64
N ALA A 79 -4.44 5.45 -3.20
CA ALA A 79 -3.53 4.55 -2.48
C ALA A 79 -2.45 5.26 -1.64
N ALA A 80 -1.96 6.42 -2.07
CA ALA A 80 -0.77 7.05 -1.47
C ALA A 80 -0.80 8.59 -1.41
N ARG A 81 -1.97 9.23 -1.62
CA ARG A 81 -2.13 10.69 -1.67
C ARG A 81 -1.34 11.45 -0.60
N ASN A 82 -1.57 11.14 0.68
CA ASN A 82 -0.92 11.83 1.80
C ASN A 82 0.62 11.70 1.80
N ILE A 83 1.16 10.64 1.19
CA ILE A 83 2.60 10.44 1.06
C ILE A 83 3.13 11.28 -0.10
N LEU A 84 2.42 11.28 -1.24
CA LEU A 84 2.80 12.06 -2.41
C LEU A 84 2.71 13.56 -2.14
N GLU A 85 1.69 14.02 -1.41
CA GLU A 85 1.58 15.42 -0.94
C GLU A 85 2.77 15.81 -0.05
N LYS A 86 3.27 14.90 0.80
CA LYS A 86 4.47 15.16 1.60
C LYS A 86 5.72 15.31 0.75
N ILE A 87 5.89 14.46 -0.27
CA ILE A 87 7.04 14.56 -1.18
C ILE A 87 6.93 15.84 -2.03
N ASP A 88 5.74 16.16 -2.51
CA ASP A 88 5.45 17.40 -3.26
C ASP A 88 5.78 18.65 -2.43
N SER A 89 5.49 18.62 -1.13
CA SER A 89 5.83 19.72 -0.21
C SER A 89 7.34 19.95 -0.02
N LEU A 90 8.20 19.01 -0.42
CA LEU A 90 9.66 19.20 -0.42
C LEU A 90 10.13 20.10 -1.57
N GLY A 91 9.31 20.27 -2.60
CA GLY A 91 9.56 21.14 -3.74
C GLY A 91 9.28 20.46 -5.08
N LYS A 92 8.98 21.27 -6.10
CA LYS A 92 8.62 20.78 -7.44
C LYS A 92 9.67 19.86 -8.06
N ASN A 93 10.96 20.11 -7.81
CA ASN A 93 12.02 19.26 -8.36
C ASN A 93 12.01 17.86 -7.71
N GLU A 94 11.70 17.77 -6.42
CA GLU A 94 11.71 16.51 -5.66
C GLU A 94 10.58 15.57 -6.12
N ILE A 95 9.37 16.09 -6.34
CA ILE A 95 8.25 15.25 -6.83
C ILE A 95 8.47 14.78 -8.26
N GLU A 96 9.10 15.59 -9.12
CA GLU A 96 9.40 15.22 -10.50
C GLU A 96 10.53 14.17 -10.55
N GLU A 97 11.57 14.31 -9.72
CA GLU A 97 12.63 13.30 -9.59
C GLU A 97 12.06 11.99 -9.02
N PHE A 98 11.25 12.08 -7.97
CA PHE A 98 10.56 10.93 -7.38
C PHE A 98 9.69 10.21 -8.42
N LYS A 99 8.88 10.97 -9.18
CA LYS A 99 8.04 10.41 -10.26
C LYS A 99 8.88 9.71 -11.32
N LYS A 100 10.00 10.30 -11.73
CA LYS A 100 10.93 9.68 -12.68
C LYS A 100 11.50 8.36 -12.16
N GLU A 101 11.93 8.32 -10.89
CA GLU A 101 12.41 7.10 -10.25
C GLU A 101 11.31 6.03 -10.14
N VAL A 102 10.11 6.41 -9.73
CA VAL A 102 8.93 5.53 -9.74
C VAL A 102 8.73 4.95 -11.13
N PHE A 103 8.73 5.79 -12.17
CA PHE A 103 8.46 5.35 -13.53
C PHE A 103 9.53 4.39 -14.04
N ASN A 104 10.78 4.54 -13.62
CA ASN A 104 11.84 3.59 -13.95
C ASN A 104 11.64 2.25 -13.23
N GLU A 105 11.26 2.27 -11.95
CA GLU A 105 11.01 1.06 -11.18
C GLU A 105 9.78 0.29 -11.68
N LEU A 106 8.75 0.99 -12.16
CA LEU A 106 7.54 0.38 -12.73
C LEU A 106 7.84 -0.55 -13.93
N GLU A 107 8.90 -0.32 -14.69
CA GLU A 107 9.27 -1.18 -15.84
C GLU A 107 9.49 -2.65 -15.44
N LYS A 108 9.86 -2.92 -14.19
CA LYS A 108 10.03 -4.29 -13.67
C LYS A 108 8.71 -5.08 -13.61
N PHE A 109 7.58 -4.38 -13.67
CA PHE A 109 6.23 -4.95 -13.55
C PHE A 109 5.49 -4.99 -14.89
N ARG A 110 6.19 -4.71 -16.00
CA ARG A 110 5.59 -4.72 -17.32
C ARG A 110 5.16 -6.14 -17.72
N CYS A 111 3.97 -6.24 -18.28
CA CYS A 111 3.35 -7.46 -18.80
C CYS A 111 2.63 -7.15 -20.12
N GLU A 112 2.06 -8.16 -20.78
CA GLU A 112 1.36 -8.00 -22.07
C GLU A 112 0.17 -7.02 -21.97
N GLU A 113 -0.51 -6.99 -20.82
CA GLU A 113 -1.71 -6.18 -20.58
C GLU A 113 -1.40 -4.78 -20.01
N GLY A 114 -0.14 -4.47 -19.68
CA GLY A 114 0.27 -3.21 -19.06
C GLY A 114 1.30 -3.39 -17.94
N PHE A 115 0.97 -2.92 -16.73
CA PHE A 115 1.77 -3.05 -15.51
C PHE A 115 1.01 -3.87 -14.48
N CYS A 116 1.54 -5.05 -14.17
CA CYS A 116 0.86 -6.09 -13.42
C CYS A 116 1.40 -6.19 -11.97
N PHE A 117 0.50 -6.13 -10.99
CA PHE A 117 0.83 -6.25 -9.57
C PHE A 117 0.01 -7.36 -8.93
N ARG A 118 0.66 -8.20 -8.14
CA ARG A 118 -0.03 -9.14 -7.26
C ARG A 118 -0.53 -8.39 -6.03
N MET A 119 -1.81 -8.54 -5.74
CA MET A 119 -2.49 -7.87 -4.66
C MET A 119 -3.20 -8.90 -3.80
N PRO A 120 -2.67 -9.20 -2.61
CA PRO A 120 -3.36 -10.05 -1.66
C PRO A 120 -4.57 -9.31 -1.06
N VAL A 121 -5.75 -9.92 -1.18
CA VAL A 121 -7.01 -9.40 -0.66
C VAL A 121 -7.52 -10.34 0.43
N ILE A 122 -7.95 -9.78 1.56
CA ILE A 122 -8.57 -10.52 2.65
C ILE A 122 -10.08 -10.34 2.54
N TYR A 123 -10.80 -11.46 2.43
CA TYR A 123 -12.25 -11.51 2.49
C TYR A 123 -12.67 -11.98 3.87
N ALA A 124 -13.72 -11.38 4.40
CA ALA A 124 -14.31 -11.77 5.68
C ALA A 124 -15.84 -11.76 5.58
N LEU A 125 -16.44 -12.90 5.88
CA LEU A 125 -17.88 -13.10 5.96
C LEU A 125 -18.23 -13.55 7.37
N GLY A 126 -19.36 -13.09 7.90
CA GLY A 126 -19.82 -13.48 9.22
C GLY A 126 -21.19 -12.89 9.54
N THR A 127 -21.85 -13.47 10.53
CA THR A 127 -23.16 -13.00 11.02
C THR A 127 -23.00 -12.36 12.38
N LYS A 128 -23.61 -11.20 12.59
CA LYS A 128 -23.65 -10.55 13.90
C LYS A 128 -24.82 -11.06 14.72
#